data_AF-A0A5N6X235-F1
#
_entry.id   AF-A0A5N6X235-F1
#
_cell.length_a   1.000
_cell.length_b   1.000
_cell.length_c   1.000
_cell.angle_alpha   90.00
_cell.angle_beta   90.00
_cell.angle_gamma   90.00
#
_symmetry.space_group_name_H-M   'P 1'
#
loop_
_entity.id
_entity.type
_entity.pdbx_description
1 polymer ?
#
loop_
_entity_poly.entity_id
_entity_poly.type
_entity_poly.pdbx_seq_one_letter_code
_entity_poly.pdbx_strand_id
1 'polypeptide(L)'
;MADFCNGYISTGVDLWGGLQRIRQKASDNVYSSQYDFDSDLKYLTSRANDGHLSVGLCSLEIMHFEHDMPLVSISPDGVQLPRIYTYYDAEMKLRGTEAAISSVYRIEDLDPVYYLQANIGVTIGLQDPDARYNHLFPSPAAAFSGMYTGGLWTNNLGSWPGKANQTVEFSNGTRLTVETTASVTLDRGLDFSSGESLFQTACMPNKESRPPDPRPALAVGKPPYSIPLGGSSMYPAPIVHHEKELLPTFRLIGESPVSLARVAVQFLDRARKDGKEKLIIDLSNNMGGDINLGFNLFRILFPDKPIYTATRFPSTELIDLMGRVFSSSQGHEAVQHDNTLDLPLVFQNAVTPDHRHSFGSWEKLFGPAEIAGQNMSNLHATYNFTTASTEDNPISGYGGIEFGPSTQPFHAENIIIMTNGICASTCTILARLLKQQGARQIAVDASRTGSPILSADDLARFLELAPPPLTGFPMRIDSRGGSGVNFRNEYDEKDPSTPLQFIYEAADCRLFWTAENYVFPGSSWVAAADAMFGDASCVEESAGHRITP
;
A
#
# COMPACT_ATOMS: atom_id res chain seq x y z
N MET A 1 -25.46 -6.11 12.40
CA MET A 1 -24.58 -5.59 11.33
C MET A 1 -24.89 -6.37 10.06
N ALA A 2 -24.78 -5.77 8.88
CA ALA A 2 -24.71 -6.54 7.65
C ALA A 2 -23.33 -7.22 7.57
N ASP A 3 -23.30 -8.50 7.23
CA ASP A 3 -22.07 -9.30 7.23
C ASP A 3 -21.31 -9.17 5.91
N PHE A 4 -20.75 -7.99 5.69
CA PHE A 4 -19.84 -7.69 4.58
C PHE A 4 -18.55 -8.53 4.61
N CYS A 5 -18.23 -9.17 5.73
CA CYS A 5 -16.94 -9.84 5.94
C CYS A 5 -16.81 -11.20 5.25
N ASN A 6 -17.88 -11.72 4.63
CA ASN A 6 -17.88 -12.99 3.88
C ASN A 6 -16.90 -13.04 2.68
N GLY A 7 -16.35 -11.90 2.26
CA GLY A 7 -15.25 -11.84 1.28
C GLY A 7 -13.86 -11.60 1.87
N TYR A 8 -13.75 -11.19 3.15
CA TYR A 8 -12.50 -10.65 3.70
C TYR A 8 -11.62 -11.74 4.32
N ILE A 9 -10.56 -12.11 3.61
CA ILE A 9 -9.72 -13.27 3.95
C ILE A 9 -8.84 -13.10 5.21
N SER A 10 -8.46 -11.88 5.58
CA SER A 10 -7.61 -11.63 6.75
C SER A 10 -8.41 -11.62 8.07
N THR A 11 -7.80 -12.07 9.18
CA THR A 11 -8.45 -12.01 10.50
C THR A 11 -8.90 -10.60 10.88
N GLY A 12 -10.21 -10.38 10.93
CA GLY A 12 -10.80 -9.17 11.49
C GLY A 12 -10.41 -8.96 12.95
N VAL A 13 -10.35 -7.69 13.37
CA VAL A 13 -9.91 -7.28 14.71
C VAL A 13 -10.98 -6.48 15.44
N ASP A 14 -11.16 -6.77 16.73
CA ASP A 14 -11.92 -5.93 17.65
C ASP A 14 -11.02 -4.76 18.13
N LEU A 15 -11.10 -3.64 17.41
CA LEU A 15 -10.37 -2.40 17.76
C LEU A 15 -10.86 -1.80 19.08
N TRP A 16 -12.18 -1.81 19.36
CA TRP A 16 -12.72 -1.13 20.54
C TRP A 16 -12.42 -1.87 21.84
N GLY A 17 -12.68 -3.17 21.92
CA GLY A 17 -12.24 -3.99 23.04
C GLY A 17 -10.73 -4.09 23.10
N GLY A 18 -10.01 -3.97 21.98
CA GLY A 18 -8.55 -3.82 21.95
C GLY A 18 -8.09 -2.58 22.72
N LEU A 19 -8.64 -1.40 22.38
CA LEU A 19 -8.34 -0.15 23.05
C LEU A 19 -8.77 -0.15 24.52
N GLN A 20 -9.88 -0.83 24.87
CA GLN A 20 -10.27 -1.07 26.27
C GLN A 20 -9.24 -1.92 27.02
N ARG A 21 -8.75 -3.02 26.42
CA ARG A 21 -7.70 -3.87 27.01
C ARG A 21 -6.38 -3.11 27.21
N ILE A 22 -5.98 -2.26 26.26
CA ILE A 22 -4.81 -1.37 26.39
C ILE A 22 -5.01 -0.35 27.52
N ARG A 23 -6.18 0.32 27.58
CA ARG A 23 -6.55 1.26 28.66
C ARG A 23 -6.52 0.59 30.04
N GLN A 24 -6.95 -0.66 30.14
CA GLN A 24 -6.90 -1.45 31.37
C GLN A 24 -5.46 -1.77 31.77
N LYS A 25 -4.64 -2.34 30.85
CA LYS A 25 -3.22 -2.62 31.07
C LYS A 25 -2.44 -1.38 31.52
N ALA A 26 -2.76 -0.20 30.97
CA ALA A 26 -2.15 1.06 31.37
C ALA A 26 -2.57 1.49 32.79
N SER A 27 -3.86 1.36 33.11
CA SER A 27 -4.41 1.67 34.44
C SER A 27 -3.86 0.75 35.54
N ASP A 28 -3.61 -0.53 35.20
CA ASP A 28 -3.06 -1.55 36.10
C ASP A 28 -1.51 -1.52 36.19
N ASN A 29 -0.85 -0.57 35.52
CA ASN A 29 0.62 -0.44 35.44
C ASN A 29 1.34 -1.68 34.90
N VAL A 30 0.76 -2.34 33.88
CA VAL A 30 1.31 -3.57 33.28
C VAL A 30 2.50 -3.31 32.33
N TYR A 31 2.60 -2.11 31.75
CA TYR A 31 3.67 -1.77 30.81
C TYR A 31 4.95 -1.35 31.54
N SER A 32 6.08 -1.96 31.19
CA SER A 32 7.41 -1.65 31.72
C SER A 32 8.00 -0.34 31.17
N SER A 33 7.53 0.14 30.02
CA SER A 33 7.99 1.35 29.35
C SER A 33 6.92 1.97 28.44
N GLN A 34 7.13 3.21 28.01
CA GLN A 34 6.32 3.82 26.94
C GLN A 34 6.38 3.00 25.64
N TYR A 35 7.53 2.38 25.33
CA TYR A 35 7.70 1.59 24.11
C TYR A 35 6.79 0.36 24.10
N ASP A 36 6.57 -0.27 25.26
CA ASP A 36 5.66 -1.42 25.38
C ASP A 36 4.19 -1.01 25.18
N PHE A 37 3.80 0.18 25.68
CA PHE A 37 2.47 0.74 25.48
C PHE A 37 2.25 1.15 24.02
N ASP A 38 3.19 1.90 23.43
CA ASP A 38 3.12 2.38 22.06
C ASP A 38 3.11 1.20 21.06
N SER A 39 3.92 0.16 21.32
CA SER A 39 3.98 -1.04 20.48
C SER A 39 2.67 -1.84 20.49
N ASP A 40 2.01 -1.96 21.64
CA ASP A 40 0.72 -2.66 21.78
C ASP A 40 -0.40 -1.90 21.03
N LEU A 41 -0.35 -0.56 21.05
CA LEU A 41 -1.26 0.31 20.30
C LEU A 41 -1.01 0.24 18.78
N LYS A 42 0.26 0.31 18.33
CA LYS A 42 0.65 0.09 16.92
C LYS A 42 0.21 -1.29 16.44
N TYR A 43 0.46 -2.34 17.22
CA TYR A 43 0.08 -3.72 16.90
C TYR A 43 -1.43 -3.85 16.73
N LEU A 44 -2.23 -3.28 17.63
CA LEU A 44 -3.68 -3.28 17.52
C LEU A 44 -4.19 -2.63 16.22
N THR A 45 -3.62 -1.48 15.82
CA THR A 45 -3.97 -0.83 14.54
C THR A 45 -3.53 -1.64 13.33
N SER A 46 -2.28 -2.15 13.31
CA SER A 46 -1.77 -2.98 12.21
C SER A 46 -2.61 -4.25 11.98
N ARG A 47 -3.20 -4.83 13.03
CA ARG A 47 -4.09 -6.00 12.95
C ARG A 47 -5.41 -5.74 12.22
N ALA A 48 -5.74 -4.50 11.88
CA ALA A 48 -6.81 -4.19 10.91
C ALA A 48 -6.41 -4.48 9.46
N ASN A 49 -5.09 -4.66 9.20
CA ASN A 49 -4.52 -4.94 7.89
C ASN A 49 -4.85 -3.81 6.88
N ASP A 50 -4.81 -2.56 7.34
CA ASP A 50 -5.24 -1.38 6.60
C ASP A 50 -4.17 -0.27 6.70
N GLY A 51 -3.48 0.02 5.59
CA GLY A 51 -2.40 1.00 5.52
C GLY A 51 -2.84 2.45 5.76
N HIS A 52 -4.15 2.74 5.73
CA HIS A 52 -4.68 4.05 6.08
C HIS A 52 -5.17 4.13 7.55
N LEU A 53 -5.18 3.02 8.30
CA LEU A 53 -5.40 3.01 9.76
C LEU A 53 -4.05 2.88 10.46
N SER A 54 -3.41 4.02 10.70
CA SER A 54 -2.08 4.11 11.32
C SER A 54 -2.10 4.97 12.58
N VAL A 55 -1.09 4.76 13.43
CA VAL A 55 -0.85 5.58 14.62
C VAL A 55 0.65 5.87 14.76
N GLY A 56 0.99 7.16 14.76
CA GLY A 56 2.36 7.67 14.90
C GLY A 56 2.65 7.91 16.37
N LEU A 57 3.56 7.11 16.92
CA LEU A 57 3.80 7.04 18.36
C LEU A 57 5.29 7.29 18.64
N CYS A 58 5.54 8.33 19.41
CA CYS A 58 6.84 9.00 19.46
C CYS A 58 7.99 8.11 19.92
N SER A 59 7.76 7.10 20.77
CA SER A 59 8.84 6.21 21.23
C SER A 59 9.29 5.22 20.14
N LEU A 60 8.42 4.96 19.15
CA LEU A 60 8.69 4.10 18.00
C LEU A 60 9.43 4.84 16.86
N GLU A 61 9.61 6.16 16.99
CA GLU A 61 10.29 7.04 16.03
C GLU A 61 11.69 7.50 16.51
N ILE A 62 12.11 7.09 17.71
CA ILE A 62 13.42 7.47 18.29
C ILE A 62 14.56 6.64 17.70
N MET A 63 14.32 5.33 17.56
CA MET A 63 15.29 4.35 17.13
C MET A 63 14.73 3.51 16.00
N HIS A 64 15.56 3.23 14.99
CA HIS A 64 15.28 2.27 13.92
C HIS A 64 16.11 1.00 14.17
N PHE A 65 15.44 -0.13 14.32
CA PHE A 65 16.06 -1.44 14.54
C PHE A 65 16.15 -2.23 13.22
N GLU A 66 17.33 -2.76 12.91
CA GLU A 66 17.59 -3.47 11.64
C GLU A 66 18.81 -4.42 11.73
N HIS A 67 18.93 -5.37 10.80
CA HIS A 67 20.05 -6.33 10.73
C HIS A 67 20.41 -6.74 9.28
N ASP A 68 21.56 -7.40 9.08
CA ASP A 68 22.24 -7.58 7.79
C ASP A 68 21.90 -8.87 7.01
N MET A 69 20.86 -9.60 7.40
CA MET A 69 20.58 -10.97 6.91
C MET A 69 19.23 -11.05 6.15
N PRO A 70 19.13 -10.49 4.93
CA PRO A 70 17.95 -10.62 4.09
C PRO A 70 17.66 -12.09 3.73
N LEU A 71 16.39 -12.47 3.85
CA LEU A 71 15.87 -13.78 3.45
C LEU A 71 15.12 -13.67 2.11
N VAL A 72 14.88 -14.79 1.44
CA VAL A 72 14.10 -14.89 0.20
C VAL A 72 13.26 -16.16 0.20
N SER A 73 12.06 -16.10 -0.37
CA SER A 73 11.13 -17.23 -0.46
C SER A 73 11.13 -17.78 -1.89
N ILE A 74 11.90 -18.84 -2.14
CA ILE A 74 12.24 -19.31 -3.49
C ILE A 74 11.54 -20.61 -3.85
N SER A 75 10.84 -20.60 -4.98
CA SER A 75 10.36 -21.80 -5.68
C SER A 75 11.42 -22.35 -6.65
N PRO A 76 11.52 -23.68 -6.84
CA PRO A 76 12.37 -24.29 -7.86
C PRO A 76 12.02 -23.93 -9.31
N ASP A 77 10.74 -23.66 -9.60
CA ASP A 77 10.19 -23.53 -10.95
C ASP A 77 9.10 -22.43 -11.11
N GLY A 78 8.72 -21.78 -10.01
CA GLY A 78 7.69 -20.74 -10.00
C GLY A 78 6.28 -21.26 -9.70
N VAL A 79 6.07 -22.57 -9.54
CA VAL A 79 4.76 -23.17 -9.21
C VAL A 79 4.79 -24.15 -8.03
N GLN A 80 5.92 -24.81 -7.77
CA GLN A 80 6.12 -25.61 -6.56
C GLN A 80 6.25 -24.70 -5.33
N LEU A 81 5.72 -25.14 -4.18
CA LEU A 81 5.79 -24.41 -2.92
C LEU A 81 7.22 -23.99 -2.58
N PRO A 82 7.45 -22.70 -2.23
CA PRO A 82 8.78 -22.16 -2.03
C PRO A 82 9.41 -22.62 -0.71
N ARG A 83 10.72 -22.44 -0.59
CA ARG A 83 11.46 -22.54 0.68
C ARG A 83 12.21 -21.24 0.96
N ILE A 84 12.43 -20.96 2.23
CA ILE A 84 13.16 -19.77 2.67
C ILE A 84 14.67 -20.05 2.64
N TYR A 85 15.44 -19.13 2.06
CA TYR A 85 16.91 -19.11 2.01
C TYR A 85 17.41 -17.72 2.40
N THR A 86 18.72 -17.52 2.58
CA THR A 86 19.27 -16.14 2.56
C THR A 86 19.31 -15.62 1.12
N TYR A 87 19.18 -14.30 0.96
CA TYR A 87 19.30 -13.65 -0.35
C TYR A 87 20.68 -13.91 -0.97
N TYR A 88 21.75 -13.84 -0.17
CA TYR A 88 23.12 -13.99 -0.65
C TYR A 88 23.47 -15.44 -1.02
N ASP A 89 22.93 -16.45 -0.31
CA ASP A 89 22.99 -17.85 -0.75
C ASP A 89 22.33 -18.02 -2.12
N ALA A 90 21.11 -17.49 -2.29
CA ALA A 90 20.38 -17.58 -3.55
C ALA A 90 21.13 -16.91 -4.71
N GLU A 91 21.71 -15.73 -4.46
CA GLU A 91 22.57 -15.04 -5.42
C GLU A 91 23.83 -15.86 -5.78
N MET A 92 24.53 -16.43 -4.79
CA MET A 92 25.71 -17.26 -5.05
C MET A 92 25.39 -18.53 -5.85
N LYS A 93 24.24 -19.15 -5.60
CA LYS A 93 23.76 -20.28 -6.40
C LYS A 93 23.48 -19.89 -7.85
N LEU A 94 22.80 -18.77 -8.09
CA LEU A 94 22.50 -18.27 -9.44
C LEU A 94 23.75 -17.88 -10.23
N ARG A 95 24.71 -17.24 -9.56
CA ARG A 95 25.99 -16.85 -10.16
C ARG A 95 26.94 -18.04 -10.35
N GLY A 96 26.55 -19.25 -9.95
CA GLY A 96 27.35 -20.47 -10.05
C GLY A 96 28.59 -20.47 -9.15
N THR A 97 28.63 -19.60 -8.14
CA THR A 97 29.75 -19.49 -7.19
C THR A 97 29.61 -20.43 -5.99
N GLU A 98 28.41 -20.96 -5.74
CA GLU A 98 28.16 -22.08 -4.83
C GLU A 98 27.24 -23.11 -5.52
N ALA A 99 27.51 -24.40 -5.33
CA ALA A 99 26.76 -25.51 -5.92
C ALA A 99 25.55 -25.94 -5.08
N ALA A 100 25.60 -25.78 -3.76
CA ALA A 100 24.52 -26.21 -2.86
C ALA A 100 24.27 -25.20 -1.71
N ILE A 101 23.02 -24.76 -1.58
CA ILE A 101 22.58 -23.87 -0.51
C ILE A 101 21.57 -24.56 0.41
N SER A 102 21.60 -24.22 1.68
CA SER A 102 20.68 -24.77 2.69
C SER A 102 19.49 -23.85 2.89
N SER A 103 18.28 -24.40 2.94
CA SER A 103 17.11 -23.61 3.34
C SER A 103 17.16 -23.34 4.83
N VAL A 104 16.63 -22.19 5.24
CA VAL A 104 16.30 -21.93 6.64
C VAL A 104 15.30 -22.99 7.10
N TYR A 105 15.55 -23.56 8.28
CA TYR A 105 14.78 -24.63 8.88
C TYR A 105 14.03 -24.16 10.14
N ARG A 106 14.63 -23.25 10.93
CA ARG A 106 13.95 -22.58 12.05
C ARG A 106 14.42 -21.14 12.24
N ILE A 107 13.55 -20.32 12.83
CA ILE A 107 13.88 -19.02 13.44
C ILE A 107 13.37 -19.07 14.87
N GLU A 108 14.24 -18.89 15.87
CA GLU A 108 13.88 -18.93 17.30
C GLU A 108 13.05 -20.17 17.70
N ASP A 109 13.52 -21.35 17.30
CA ASP A 109 12.88 -22.67 17.44
C ASP A 109 11.51 -22.86 16.75
N LEU A 110 10.95 -21.82 16.11
CA LEU A 110 9.71 -21.86 15.33
C LEU A 110 9.97 -22.17 13.84
N ASP A 111 8.91 -22.62 13.15
CA ASP A 111 8.89 -22.69 11.69
C ASP A 111 9.12 -21.27 11.08
N PRO A 112 9.93 -21.12 10.01
CA PRO A 112 10.29 -19.80 9.48
C PRO A 112 9.10 -19.05 8.86
N VAL A 113 8.17 -19.72 8.19
CA VAL A 113 6.98 -19.10 7.58
C VAL A 113 6.05 -18.61 8.69
N TYR A 114 5.82 -19.44 9.71
CA TYR A 114 5.05 -19.06 10.89
C TYR A 114 5.70 -17.90 11.66
N TYR A 115 7.01 -17.96 11.92
CA TYR A 115 7.73 -16.90 12.63
C TYR A 115 7.55 -15.56 11.93
N LEU A 116 7.86 -15.51 10.62
CA LEU A 116 7.82 -14.27 9.86
C LEU A 116 6.41 -13.68 9.81
N GLN A 117 5.38 -14.51 9.56
CA GLN A 117 4.00 -14.03 9.56
C GLN A 117 3.55 -13.55 10.95
N ALA A 118 3.74 -14.37 11.99
CA ALA A 118 3.21 -14.11 13.33
C ALA A 118 3.89 -12.94 14.07
N ASN A 119 5.15 -12.62 13.75
CA ASN A 119 5.90 -11.54 14.41
C ASN A 119 6.06 -10.28 13.55
N ILE A 120 6.04 -10.41 12.21
CA ILE A 120 6.30 -9.29 11.28
C ILE A 120 5.12 -9.10 10.32
N GLY A 121 4.64 -10.17 9.66
CA GLY A 121 3.52 -10.09 8.70
C GLY A 121 2.23 -9.47 9.30
N VAL A 122 1.98 -9.71 10.59
CA VAL A 122 0.87 -9.09 11.35
C VAL A 122 1.03 -7.59 11.62
N THR A 123 2.21 -6.99 11.45
CA THR A 123 2.46 -5.55 11.63
C THR A 123 2.27 -4.75 10.32
N ILE A 124 2.24 -5.44 9.18
CA ILE A 124 2.13 -4.85 7.84
C ILE A 124 0.67 -4.48 7.54
N GLY A 125 0.40 -3.20 7.27
CA GLY A 125 -0.92 -2.67 6.93
C GLY A 125 -1.33 -2.91 5.47
N LEU A 126 -1.47 -4.16 5.04
CA LEU A 126 -2.02 -4.53 3.73
C LEU A 126 -3.13 -5.57 3.89
N GLN A 127 -4.25 -5.39 3.21
CA GLN A 127 -5.49 -6.15 3.42
C GLN A 127 -5.31 -7.63 3.06
N ASP A 128 -4.55 -7.88 2.00
CA ASP A 128 -4.23 -9.20 1.48
C ASP A 128 -3.02 -9.81 2.22
N PRO A 129 -3.09 -11.07 2.70
CA PRO A 129 -2.01 -11.71 3.45
C PRO A 129 -0.90 -12.23 2.55
N ASP A 130 -1.18 -12.54 1.29
CA ASP A 130 -0.22 -13.01 0.29
C ASP A 130 0.71 -11.81 -0.08
N ALA A 131 0.15 -10.61 -0.20
CA ALA A 131 0.86 -9.34 -0.28
C ALA A 131 1.75 -9.10 0.96
N ARG A 132 1.22 -9.25 2.17
CA ARG A 132 2.01 -9.08 3.41
C ARG A 132 3.18 -10.06 3.48
N TYR A 133 2.98 -11.30 3.01
CA TYR A 133 4.05 -12.29 2.95
C TYR A 133 5.16 -11.86 1.97
N ASN A 134 4.83 -11.35 0.78
CA ASN A 134 5.84 -10.84 -0.17
C ASN A 134 6.77 -9.79 0.45
N HIS A 135 6.22 -8.85 1.24
CA HIS A 135 7.01 -7.75 1.82
C HIS A 135 7.84 -8.12 3.04
N LEU A 136 7.79 -9.38 3.50
CA LEU A 136 8.82 -9.94 4.39
C LEU A 136 10.20 -9.99 3.71
N PHE A 137 10.22 -10.14 2.38
CA PHE A 137 11.40 -10.42 1.56
C PHE A 137 11.81 -9.21 0.70
N PRO A 138 13.05 -9.20 0.17
CA PRO A 138 13.53 -8.16 -0.73
C PRO A 138 12.67 -7.95 -1.95
N SER A 139 12.64 -6.71 -2.45
CA SER A 139 12.00 -6.37 -3.71
C SER A 139 12.85 -5.34 -4.48
N PRO A 140 13.39 -5.71 -5.65
CA PRO A 140 14.06 -4.77 -6.55
C PRO A 140 13.16 -3.60 -6.99
N ALA A 141 11.84 -3.79 -6.99
CA ALA A 141 10.87 -2.74 -7.30
C ALA A 141 10.67 -1.75 -6.14
N ALA A 142 10.99 -2.09 -4.89
CA ALA A 142 10.82 -1.21 -3.74
C ALA A 142 11.59 0.12 -3.88
N ALA A 143 12.82 0.06 -4.41
CA ALA A 143 13.66 1.24 -4.62
C ALA A 143 13.03 2.28 -5.58
N PHE A 144 12.18 1.85 -6.52
CA PHE A 144 11.48 2.78 -7.42
C PHE A 144 10.56 3.72 -6.61
N SER A 145 9.75 3.17 -5.71
CA SER A 145 8.91 3.96 -4.78
C SER A 145 9.68 4.60 -3.62
N GLY A 146 11.03 4.56 -3.63
CA GLY A 146 11.87 5.04 -2.53
C GLY A 146 11.78 4.20 -1.26
N MET A 147 11.22 2.98 -1.35
CA MET A 147 11.08 2.06 -0.23
C MET A 147 12.35 1.25 0.00
N TYR A 148 12.52 0.77 1.23
CA TYR A 148 13.62 -0.09 1.65
C TYR A 148 13.58 -1.45 0.91
N THR A 149 14.71 -1.85 0.32
CA THR A 149 14.79 -3.02 -0.59
C THR A 149 15.06 -4.36 0.10
N GLY A 150 15.49 -4.40 1.37
CA GLY A 150 15.93 -5.63 2.05
C GLY A 150 14.81 -6.54 2.58
N GLY A 151 13.55 -6.13 2.47
CA GLY A 151 12.41 -6.84 3.04
C GLY A 151 12.22 -6.59 4.54
N LEU A 152 10.97 -6.67 5.00
CA LEU A 152 10.61 -6.32 6.38
C LEU A 152 11.07 -7.35 7.43
N TRP A 153 11.58 -8.52 7.04
CA TRP A 153 12.37 -9.37 7.94
C TRP A 153 13.54 -8.59 8.56
N THR A 154 14.29 -7.84 7.74
CA THR A 154 15.53 -7.19 8.17
C THR A 154 15.36 -5.91 9.00
N ASN A 155 14.17 -5.30 9.04
CA ASN A 155 13.94 -4.08 9.83
C ASN A 155 12.59 -3.97 10.56
N ASN A 156 11.61 -4.86 10.30
CA ASN A 156 10.29 -4.86 10.93
C ASN A 156 9.62 -3.45 11.01
N LEU A 157 9.69 -2.65 9.94
CA LEU A 157 9.21 -1.26 9.91
C LEU A 157 9.86 -0.37 11.00
N GLY A 158 11.16 -0.59 11.25
CA GLY A 158 11.97 0.02 12.31
C GLY A 158 11.70 -0.49 13.73
N SER A 159 10.84 -1.49 13.91
CA SER A 159 10.35 -1.93 15.23
C SER A 159 11.29 -2.95 15.87
N TRP A 160 11.47 -2.87 17.19
CA TRP A 160 12.29 -3.80 17.97
C TRP A 160 11.77 -5.25 17.83
N PRO A 161 12.57 -6.24 17.38
CA PRO A 161 12.17 -7.64 17.25
C PRO A 161 12.11 -8.40 18.60
N GLY A 162 12.08 -7.68 19.72
CA GLY A 162 11.97 -8.26 21.07
C GLY A 162 13.29 -8.80 21.66
N LYS A 163 14.32 -9.03 20.83
CA LYS A 163 15.63 -9.57 21.25
C LYS A 163 16.78 -8.90 20.50
N ALA A 164 17.91 -8.73 21.18
CA ALA A 164 19.15 -8.22 20.57
C ALA A 164 19.84 -9.23 19.63
N ASN A 165 19.53 -10.53 19.80
CA ASN A 165 20.05 -11.62 18.99
C ASN A 165 18.92 -12.59 18.66
N GLN A 166 18.83 -13.01 17.39
CA GLN A 166 17.93 -14.07 16.92
C GLN A 166 18.76 -15.26 16.40
N THR A 167 18.25 -16.47 16.57
CA THR A 167 18.88 -17.72 16.14
C THR A 167 18.21 -18.23 14.87
N VAL A 168 18.99 -18.39 13.80
CA VAL A 168 18.53 -18.98 12.54
C VAL A 168 19.22 -20.32 12.33
N GLU A 169 18.44 -21.40 12.24
CA GLU A 169 18.93 -22.76 12.00
C GLU A 169 18.65 -23.19 10.55
N PHE A 170 19.60 -23.88 9.93
CA PHE A 170 19.56 -24.30 8.53
C PHE A 170 19.36 -25.80 8.35
N SER A 171 18.88 -26.22 7.19
CA SER A 171 18.60 -27.63 6.86
C SER A 171 19.80 -28.58 6.85
N ASN A 172 21.02 -28.04 6.88
CA ASN A 172 22.29 -28.78 7.03
C ASN A 172 22.74 -28.92 8.51
N GLY A 173 22.00 -28.35 9.46
CA GLY A 173 22.35 -28.32 10.89
C GLY A 173 23.29 -27.19 11.31
N THR A 174 23.69 -26.28 10.42
CA THR A 174 24.40 -25.05 10.82
C THR A 174 23.44 -24.03 11.43
N ARG A 175 23.97 -23.13 12.26
CA ARG A 175 23.21 -22.06 12.92
C ARG A 175 23.95 -20.74 12.78
N LEU A 176 23.21 -19.65 12.60
CA LEU A 176 23.70 -18.28 12.67
C LEU A 176 23.02 -17.55 13.83
N THR A 177 23.77 -16.66 14.47
CA THR A 177 23.23 -15.65 15.38
C THR A 177 23.15 -14.34 14.61
N VAL A 178 21.97 -13.74 14.59
CA VAL A 178 21.66 -12.49 13.90
C VAL A 178 21.57 -11.38 14.93
N GLU A 179 22.50 -10.43 14.89
CA GLU A 179 22.55 -9.29 15.81
C GLU A 179 21.62 -8.17 15.31
N THR A 180 20.70 -7.71 16.15
CA THR A 180 19.84 -6.56 15.85
C THR A 180 20.59 -5.27 16.17
N THR A 181 20.94 -4.52 15.14
CA THR A 181 21.52 -3.18 15.27
C THR A 181 20.44 -2.13 15.53
N ALA A 182 20.82 -1.02 16.16
CA ALA A 182 19.93 0.09 16.45
C ALA A 182 20.58 1.41 16.02
N SER A 183 19.86 2.21 15.24
CA SER A 183 20.29 3.56 14.84
C SER A 183 19.31 4.60 15.40
N VAL A 184 19.82 5.79 15.76
CA VAL A 184 18.98 6.89 16.26
C VAL A 184 18.50 7.73 15.08
N THR A 185 17.18 7.80 14.88
CA THR A 185 16.56 8.47 13.72
C THR A 185 16.41 9.99 13.89
N LEU A 186 16.71 10.51 15.10
CA LEU A 186 16.56 11.91 15.46
C LEU A 186 17.88 12.69 15.34
N ASP A 187 18.00 13.53 14.31
CA ASP A 187 19.09 14.50 14.08
C ASP A 187 19.11 15.69 15.10
N ARG A 188 18.62 15.46 16.33
CA ARG A 188 18.38 16.50 17.35
C ARG A 188 19.57 16.74 18.28
N GLY A 189 20.75 16.20 17.99
CA GLY A 189 21.95 16.35 18.83
C GLY A 189 21.71 15.95 20.29
N LEU A 190 20.99 14.84 20.50
CA LEU A 190 20.35 14.51 21.78
C LEU A 190 21.37 14.18 22.87
N ASP A 191 21.50 15.08 23.86
CA ASP A 191 22.13 14.78 25.16
C ASP A 191 21.06 14.17 26.08
N PHE A 192 21.10 12.84 26.25
CA PHE A 192 20.22 12.09 27.15
C PHE A 192 21.02 11.07 27.95
N SER A 193 20.81 11.08 29.27
CA SER A 193 21.51 10.22 30.24
C SER A 193 20.63 9.08 30.77
N SER A 194 19.35 9.06 30.41
CA SER A 194 18.35 8.10 30.86
C SER A 194 17.17 8.00 29.90
N GLY A 195 16.43 6.89 29.95
CA GLY A 195 15.18 6.72 29.19
C GLY A 195 14.11 7.77 29.52
N GLU A 196 14.08 8.26 30.75
CA GLU A 196 13.19 9.37 31.16
C GLU A 196 13.58 10.67 30.46
N SER A 197 14.87 11.06 30.50
CA SER A 197 15.35 12.25 29.79
C SER A 197 15.13 12.16 28.27
N LEU A 198 15.26 10.96 27.70
CA LEU A 198 14.98 10.69 26.29
C LEU A 198 13.49 10.87 25.97
N PHE A 199 12.59 10.30 26.77
CA PHE A 199 11.13 10.47 26.60
C PHE A 199 10.71 11.94 26.72
N GLN A 200 11.19 12.67 27.74
CA GLN A 200 10.90 14.09 27.91
C GLN A 200 11.39 14.93 26.71
N THR A 201 12.53 14.59 26.11
CA THR A 201 13.14 15.35 25.01
C THR A 201 12.57 14.99 23.63
N ALA A 202 12.20 13.72 23.41
CA ALA A 202 11.72 13.21 22.13
C ALA A 202 10.20 13.37 21.97
N CYS A 203 9.43 12.90 22.98
CA CYS A 203 7.97 12.76 22.94
C CYS A 203 7.24 14.03 23.39
N MET A 204 7.56 14.53 24.59
CA MET A 204 6.72 15.51 25.28
C MET A 204 6.65 16.87 24.53
N PRO A 205 5.59 17.67 24.74
CA PRO A 205 5.48 19.00 24.13
C PRO A 205 6.45 20.01 24.79
N ASN A 206 7.60 20.22 24.17
CA ASN A 206 8.52 21.30 24.56
C ASN A 206 7.83 22.67 24.39
N LYS A 207 7.98 23.55 25.39
CA LYS A 207 7.38 24.91 25.37
C LYS A 207 7.92 25.83 24.28
N GLU A 208 9.10 25.55 23.74
CA GLU A 208 9.66 26.31 22.62
C GLU A 208 9.13 25.76 21.29
N SER A 209 7.96 26.23 20.88
CA SER A 209 7.31 25.91 19.61
C SER A 209 8.04 26.55 18.42
N ARG A 210 9.20 26.00 18.05
CA ARG A 210 9.86 26.31 16.77
C ARG A 210 9.05 25.67 15.63
N PRO A 211 8.95 26.29 14.43
CA PRO A 211 8.13 25.76 13.33
C PRO A 211 8.52 24.32 12.95
N PRO A 212 7.57 23.51 12.44
CA PRO A 212 7.88 22.17 11.96
C PRO A 212 8.89 22.26 10.80
N ASP A 213 10.05 21.62 10.98
CA ASP A 213 11.03 21.52 9.90
C ASP A 213 10.40 20.79 8.69
N PRO A 214 10.41 21.35 7.47
CA PRO A 214 9.69 20.80 6.32
C PRO A 214 10.17 19.42 5.84
N ARG A 215 11.23 18.87 6.45
CA ARG A 215 11.76 17.54 6.17
C ARG A 215 12.07 16.87 7.51
N PRO A 216 11.34 15.80 7.83
CA PRO A 216 11.99 14.50 7.80
C PRO A 216 11.39 13.67 6.68
N ALA A 217 12.17 13.48 5.61
CA ALA A 217 12.19 12.14 5.04
C ALA A 217 12.69 11.20 6.15
N LEU A 218 12.24 9.95 6.16
CA LEU A 218 12.89 8.93 6.96
C LEU A 218 14.34 8.80 6.49
N ALA A 219 15.24 9.48 7.20
CA ALA A 219 16.66 9.27 7.11
C ALA A 219 16.97 7.95 7.80
N VAL A 220 16.54 6.85 7.15
CA VAL A 220 17.20 5.56 7.29
C VAL A 220 18.65 5.85 6.94
N GLY A 221 19.50 5.95 7.97
CA GLY A 221 20.93 6.09 7.77
C GLY A 221 21.37 4.94 6.88
N LYS A 222 22.27 5.17 5.92
CA LYS A 222 22.74 4.07 5.08
C LYS A 222 23.25 2.96 6.01
N PRO A 223 22.66 1.76 5.99
CA PRO A 223 23.03 0.72 6.94
C PRO A 223 24.52 0.44 6.83
N PRO A 224 25.19 0.03 7.93
CA PRO A 224 26.62 -0.27 7.91
C PRO A 224 26.99 -1.53 7.09
N TYR A 225 25.98 -2.18 6.49
CA TYR A 225 26.05 -3.39 5.68
C TYR A 225 25.35 -3.20 4.33
N SER A 226 25.62 -4.10 3.39
CA SER A 226 24.94 -4.15 2.10
C SER A 226 23.46 -4.49 2.26
N ILE A 227 22.59 -3.80 1.53
CA ILE A 227 21.21 -4.24 1.28
C ILE A 227 21.09 -4.76 -0.16
N PRO A 228 20.12 -5.66 -0.44
CA PRO A 228 19.76 -6.06 -1.80
C PRO A 228 19.54 -4.84 -2.70
N LEU A 229 20.00 -4.94 -3.94
CA LEU A 229 19.88 -3.87 -4.93
C LEU A 229 18.41 -3.68 -5.37
N GLY A 230 18.15 -2.58 -6.07
CA GLY A 230 16.85 -2.30 -6.67
C GLY A 230 16.89 -1.07 -7.59
N GLY A 231 15.78 -0.80 -8.26
CA GLY A 231 15.64 0.32 -9.18
C GLY A 231 16.24 0.05 -10.56
N SER A 232 16.42 1.11 -11.36
CA SER A 232 16.66 1.03 -12.81
C SER A 232 17.83 0.13 -13.22
N SER A 233 18.89 0.05 -12.41
CA SER A 233 20.08 -0.74 -12.70
C SER A 233 19.88 -2.27 -12.68
N MET A 234 18.76 -2.77 -12.15
CA MET A 234 18.40 -4.20 -12.18
C MET A 234 17.44 -4.57 -13.32
N TYR A 235 16.89 -3.59 -14.03
CA TYR A 235 15.90 -3.82 -15.08
C TYR A 235 16.50 -3.65 -16.48
N PRO A 236 15.91 -4.25 -17.53
CA PRO A 236 16.32 -4.02 -18.90
C PRO A 236 16.26 -2.53 -19.27
N ALA A 237 17.23 -2.05 -20.05
CA ALA A 237 17.27 -0.66 -20.51
C ALA A 237 15.99 -0.33 -21.34
N PRO A 238 15.30 0.78 -21.04
CA PRO A 238 14.02 1.09 -21.68
C PRO A 238 14.19 1.50 -23.15
N ILE A 239 13.20 1.16 -23.98
CA ILE A 239 13.19 1.41 -25.44
C ILE A 239 12.68 2.82 -25.77
N VAL A 240 11.85 3.40 -24.89
CA VAL A 240 11.41 4.80 -24.92
C VAL A 240 11.73 5.39 -23.57
N HIS A 241 12.54 6.44 -23.55
CA HIS A 241 12.95 7.13 -22.33
C HIS A 241 12.00 8.29 -22.03
N HIS A 242 11.73 8.52 -20.74
CA HIS A 242 11.28 9.81 -20.24
C HIS A 242 12.49 10.66 -19.84
N GLU A 243 12.27 11.92 -19.42
CA GLU A 243 13.37 12.83 -19.03
C GLU A 243 14.09 12.36 -17.75
N LYS A 244 13.46 11.48 -16.96
CA LYS A 244 14.14 10.57 -16.03
C LYS A 244 14.04 9.14 -16.56
N GLU A 245 15.10 8.36 -16.35
CA GLU A 245 15.38 7.12 -17.11
C GLU A 245 14.26 6.08 -17.08
N LEU A 246 13.57 5.95 -15.94
CA LEU A 246 12.29 5.25 -15.81
C LEU A 246 11.31 6.12 -15.00
N LEU A 247 10.02 5.81 -15.15
CA LEU A 247 8.95 6.34 -14.32
C LEU A 247 8.61 5.32 -13.21
N PRO A 248 9.13 5.50 -11.99
CA PRO A 248 9.08 4.47 -10.94
C PRO A 248 7.69 4.22 -10.37
N THR A 249 6.85 5.24 -10.37
CA THR A 249 5.53 5.31 -9.74
C THR A 249 4.80 6.51 -10.35
N PHE A 250 3.51 6.70 -10.09
CA PHE A 250 2.73 7.84 -10.64
C PHE A 250 3.08 9.21 -9.98
N ARG A 251 4.30 9.40 -9.45
CA ARG A 251 4.72 10.61 -8.75
C ARG A 251 5.66 11.44 -9.62
N LEU A 252 5.19 12.62 -10.03
CA LEU A 252 6.00 13.64 -10.69
C LEU A 252 6.98 14.27 -9.70
N ILE A 253 8.20 14.55 -10.16
CA ILE A 253 9.29 15.20 -9.42
C ILE A 253 9.88 16.31 -10.33
N GLY A 254 9.01 17.23 -10.76
CA GLY A 254 9.34 18.38 -11.60
C GLY A 254 8.98 18.26 -13.08
N GLU A 255 8.51 17.11 -13.55
CA GLU A 255 8.03 16.89 -14.91
C GLU A 255 6.53 17.18 -15.03
N SER A 256 6.02 17.43 -16.25
CA SER A 256 4.59 17.68 -16.48
C SER A 256 3.80 16.40 -16.76
N PRO A 257 2.50 16.31 -16.38
CA PRO A 257 1.68 15.14 -16.63
C PRO A 257 1.57 14.78 -18.13
N VAL A 258 1.40 15.80 -18.98
CA VAL A 258 1.38 15.66 -20.46
C VAL A 258 2.68 15.05 -21.02
N SER A 259 3.83 15.17 -20.33
CA SER A 259 5.07 14.50 -20.75
C SER A 259 5.00 12.98 -20.57
N LEU A 260 4.36 12.50 -19.50
CA LEU A 260 4.20 11.05 -19.25
C LEU A 260 3.25 10.44 -20.26
N ALA A 261 2.12 11.12 -20.51
CA ALA A 261 1.15 10.73 -21.51
C ALA A 261 1.82 10.57 -22.89
N ARG A 262 2.70 11.51 -23.27
CA ARG A 262 3.46 11.45 -24.52
C ARG A 262 4.38 10.23 -24.60
N VAL A 263 5.08 9.89 -23.52
CA VAL A 263 5.95 8.69 -23.45
C VAL A 263 5.12 7.41 -23.56
N ALA A 264 3.99 7.32 -22.86
CA ALA A 264 3.08 6.17 -22.96
C ALA A 264 2.59 5.95 -24.41
N VAL A 265 2.13 7.01 -25.08
CA VAL A 265 1.70 6.95 -26.49
C VAL A 265 2.85 6.54 -27.41
N GLN A 266 4.03 7.15 -27.26
CA GLN A 266 5.22 6.79 -28.06
C GLN A 266 5.63 5.32 -27.88
N PHE A 267 5.54 4.78 -26.65
CA PHE A 267 5.80 3.38 -26.37
C PHE A 267 4.78 2.46 -27.04
N LEU A 268 3.48 2.76 -26.91
CA LEU A 268 2.40 1.95 -27.50
C LEU A 268 2.45 1.96 -29.04
N ASP A 269 2.70 3.12 -29.66
CA ASP A 269 2.88 3.25 -31.11
C ASP A 269 4.12 2.48 -31.60
N ARG A 270 5.23 2.54 -30.85
CA ARG A 270 6.45 1.78 -31.16
C ARG A 270 6.20 0.27 -31.05
N ALA A 271 5.56 -0.18 -29.97
CA ALA A 271 5.24 -1.59 -29.76
C ALA A 271 4.34 -2.14 -30.88
N ARG A 272 3.27 -1.43 -31.25
CA ARG A 272 2.40 -1.81 -32.37
C ARG A 272 3.15 -1.84 -33.71
N LYS A 273 4.04 -0.87 -33.96
CA LYS A 273 4.88 -0.83 -35.16
C LYS A 273 5.89 -1.98 -35.23
N ASP A 274 6.35 -2.47 -34.09
CA ASP A 274 7.21 -3.66 -33.96
C ASP A 274 6.42 -4.98 -33.84
N GLY A 275 5.14 -4.96 -34.23
CA GLY A 275 4.29 -6.15 -34.31
C GLY A 275 3.96 -6.77 -32.95
N LYS A 276 3.94 -5.99 -31.86
CA LYS A 276 3.55 -6.49 -30.54
C LYS A 276 2.03 -6.48 -30.42
N GLU A 277 1.48 -7.65 -30.09
CA GLU A 277 0.04 -7.88 -29.87
C GLU A 277 -0.34 -7.99 -28.38
N LYS A 278 0.68 -7.98 -27.51
CA LYS A 278 0.61 -8.29 -26.07
C LYS A 278 1.36 -7.22 -25.26
N LEU A 279 0.84 -6.87 -24.09
CA LEU A 279 1.35 -5.82 -23.21
C LEU A 279 1.45 -6.34 -21.77
N ILE A 280 2.52 -5.97 -21.06
CA ILE A 280 2.67 -6.16 -19.61
C ILE A 280 2.79 -4.78 -18.96
N ILE A 281 2.05 -4.57 -17.88
CA ILE A 281 2.09 -3.38 -17.03
C ILE A 281 2.51 -3.87 -15.63
N ASP A 282 3.77 -3.67 -15.27
CA ASP A 282 4.28 -4.01 -13.94
C ASP A 282 3.96 -2.88 -12.96
N LEU A 283 3.21 -3.22 -11.92
CA LEU A 283 2.75 -2.35 -10.84
C LEU A 283 3.31 -2.80 -9.47
N SER A 284 4.32 -3.69 -9.45
CA SER A 284 4.96 -4.17 -8.23
C SER A 284 5.56 -3.01 -7.43
N ASN A 285 5.29 -2.98 -6.11
CA ASN A 285 5.66 -1.88 -5.19
C ASN A 285 5.21 -0.46 -5.62
N ASN A 286 4.27 -0.28 -6.54
CA ASN A 286 3.88 1.04 -7.03
C ASN A 286 2.99 1.79 -6.02
N MET A 287 3.53 2.84 -5.40
CA MET A 287 2.86 3.60 -4.33
C MET A 287 1.87 4.67 -4.83
N GLY A 288 1.61 4.74 -6.14
CA GLY A 288 0.73 5.75 -6.73
C GLY A 288 1.41 7.11 -6.89
N GLY A 289 0.63 8.18 -6.78
CA GLY A 289 1.07 9.57 -6.89
C GLY A 289 -0.07 10.46 -7.37
N ASP A 290 0.13 11.22 -8.46
CA ASP A 290 -0.95 11.97 -9.10
C ASP A 290 -1.96 11.00 -9.72
N ILE A 291 -3.23 11.14 -9.35
CA ILE A 291 -4.32 10.26 -9.77
C ILE A 291 -4.69 10.46 -11.26
N ASN A 292 -4.48 11.65 -11.82
CA ASN A 292 -4.79 11.97 -13.22
C ASN A 292 -4.03 11.04 -14.18
N LEU A 293 -2.77 10.76 -13.86
CA LEU A 293 -1.90 9.88 -14.66
C LEU A 293 -2.46 8.47 -14.84
N GLY A 294 -3.10 7.91 -13.82
CA GLY A 294 -3.78 6.62 -13.89
C GLY A 294 -5.02 6.67 -14.77
N PHE A 295 -5.86 7.71 -14.60
CA PHE A 295 -7.04 7.93 -15.44
C PHE A 295 -6.68 8.15 -16.91
N ASN A 296 -5.65 8.92 -17.20
CA ASN A 296 -5.24 9.18 -18.58
C ASN A 296 -4.55 7.95 -19.21
N LEU A 297 -3.71 7.22 -18.47
CA LEU A 297 -3.14 5.96 -18.98
C LEU A 297 -4.22 4.91 -19.27
N PHE A 298 -5.24 4.80 -18.40
CA PHE A 298 -6.42 3.99 -18.69
C PHE A 298 -7.10 4.45 -20.00
N ARG A 299 -7.37 5.75 -20.16
CA ARG A 299 -8.04 6.31 -21.35
C ARG A 299 -7.21 6.21 -22.64
N ILE A 300 -5.88 6.21 -22.55
CA ILE A 300 -4.95 5.94 -23.67
C ILE A 300 -5.01 4.48 -24.11
N LEU A 301 -5.24 3.55 -23.18
CA LEU A 301 -5.43 2.11 -23.47
C LEU A 301 -6.88 1.77 -23.87
N PHE A 302 -7.85 2.53 -23.38
CA PHE A 302 -9.28 2.25 -23.52
C PHE A 302 -10.07 3.53 -23.93
N PRO A 303 -9.82 4.07 -25.14
CA PRO A 303 -10.35 5.37 -25.56
C PRO A 303 -11.87 5.41 -25.77
N ASP A 304 -12.56 4.27 -25.78
CA ASP A 304 -14.03 4.19 -25.84
C ASP A 304 -14.70 3.91 -24.48
N LYS A 305 -13.94 3.66 -23.40
CA LYS A 305 -14.49 3.27 -22.09
C LYS A 305 -14.59 4.45 -21.11
N PRO A 306 -15.69 4.61 -20.35
CA PRO A 306 -15.78 5.61 -19.30
C PRO A 306 -14.86 5.25 -18.13
N ILE A 307 -14.41 6.26 -17.38
CA ILE A 307 -13.82 6.06 -16.06
C ILE A 307 -14.97 5.91 -15.06
N TYR A 308 -14.93 4.89 -14.20
CA TYR A 308 -15.92 4.68 -13.13
C TYR A 308 -15.26 4.73 -11.76
N THR A 309 -15.62 5.73 -10.94
CA THR A 309 -14.98 6.02 -9.64
C THR A 309 -16.01 6.25 -8.52
N ALA A 310 -17.05 5.41 -8.49
CA ALA A 310 -18.14 5.56 -7.53
C ALA A 310 -17.69 5.33 -6.08
N THR A 311 -17.99 6.29 -5.22
CA THR A 311 -17.60 6.33 -3.82
C THR A 311 -18.71 6.88 -2.92
N ARG A 312 -18.59 6.62 -1.62
CA ARG A 312 -19.36 7.23 -0.52
C ARG A 312 -18.44 7.42 0.69
N PHE A 313 -18.76 8.41 1.51
CA PHE A 313 -18.19 8.63 2.83
C PHE A 313 -19.31 8.51 3.90
N PRO A 314 -19.00 8.20 5.16
CA PRO A 314 -20.03 8.07 6.19
C PRO A 314 -20.58 9.44 6.57
N SER A 315 -21.91 9.55 6.66
CA SER A 315 -22.61 10.81 6.97
C SER A 315 -22.58 11.12 8.46
N THR A 316 -21.38 11.36 9.00
CA THR A 316 -21.14 11.75 10.40
C THR A 316 -21.20 13.27 10.57
N GLU A 317 -21.46 13.73 11.79
CA GLU A 317 -21.48 15.17 12.14
C GLU A 317 -20.15 15.86 11.84
N LEU A 318 -19.01 15.20 12.10
CA LEU A 318 -17.68 15.74 11.77
C LEU A 318 -17.49 15.94 10.26
N ILE A 319 -17.91 14.96 9.44
CA ILE A 319 -17.81 15.04 7.98
C ILE A 319 -18.76 16.12 7.41
N ASP A 320 -19.94 16.30 7.99
CA ASP A 320 -20.85 17.40 7.64
C ASP A 320 -20.20 18.77 7.89
N LEU A 321 -19.64 18.98 9.09
CA LEU A 321 -18.94 20.22 9.44
C LEU A 321 -17.73 20.47 8.53
N MET A 322 -16.93 19.44 8.25
CA MET A 322 -15.78 19.53 7.33
C MET A 322 -16.22 19.90 5.91
N GLY A 323 -17.23 19.21 5.36
CA GLY A 323 -17.70 19.48 4.00
C GLY A 323 -18.37 20.85 3.84
N ARG A 324 -19.08 21.35 4.86
CA ARG A 324 -19.59 22.73 4.89
C ARG A 324 -18.47 23.76 4.86
N VAL A 325 -17.34 23.50 5.54
CA VAL A 325 -16.15 24.37 5.50
C VAL A 325 -15.52 24.33 4.11
N PHE A 326 -15.16 23.15 3.60
CA PHE A 326 -14.48 23.00 2.31
C PHE A 326 -15.33 23.42 1.10
N SER A 327 -16.65 23.26 1.19
CA SER A 327 -17.60 23.70 0.16
C SER A 327 -18.03 25.17 0.27
N SER A 328 -17.64 25.89 1.33
CA SER A 328 -17.85 27.35 1.42
C SER A 328 -16.97 28.08 0.38
N SER A 329 -17.30 29.33 0.03
CA SER A 329 -16.46 30.09 -0.93
C SER A 329 -15.02 30.25 -0.44
N GLN A 330 -14.84 30.56 0.86
CA GLN A 330 -13.53 30.73 1.49
C GLN A 330 -12.74 29.40 1.55
N GLY A 331 -13.41 28.29 1.87
CA GLY A 331 -12.79 26.96 1.86
C GLY A 331 -12.42 26.52 0.44
N HIS A 332 -13.29 26.77 -0.52
CA HIS A 332 -13.07 26.46 -1.94
C HIS A 332 -11.89 27.28 -2.49
N GLU A 333 -11.88 28.61 -2.32
CA GLU A 333 -10.78 29.50 -2.72
C GLU A 333 -9.44 29.10 -2.09
N ALA A 334 -9.45 28.70 -0.82
CA ALA A 334 -8.26 28.26 -0.09
C ALA A 334 -7.67 26.94 -0.62
N VAL A 335 -8.47 26.08 -1.26
CA VAL A 335 -7.99 24.83 -1.88
C VAL A 335 -7.90 24.88 -3.41
N GLN A 336 -8.47 25.91 -4.04
CA GLN A 336 -8.53 26.07 -5.50
C GLN A 336 -7.14 26.12 -6.16
N HIS A 337 -6.11 26.49 -5.39
CA HIS A 337 -4.73 26.59 -5.85
C HIS A 337 -3.94 25.26 -5.79
N ASP A 338 -4.42 24.27 -5.03
CA ASP A 338 -3.81 22.93 -4.99
C ASP A 338 -4.21 22.08 -6.21
N ASN A 339 -5.44 22.28 -6.73
CA ASN A 339 -5.98 21.61 -7.91
C ASN A 339 -5.93 20.07 -7.88
N THR A 340 -5.77 19.47 -6.69
CA THR A 340 -5.57 18.03 -6.52
C THR A 340 -6.84 17.22 -6.72
N LEU A 341 -6.71 16.06 -7.37
CA LEU A 341 -7.75 15.01 -7.44
C LEU A 341 -7.85 14.22 -6.13
N ASP A 342 -7.58 14.86 -4.99
CA ASP A 342 -7.56 14.25 -3.65
C ASP A 342 -8.56 14.90 -2.66
N LEU A 343 -9.14 16.06 -2.98
CA LEU A 343 -10.05 16.78 -2.08
C LEU A 343 -11.53 16.39 -2.27
N PRO A 344 -12.15 15.64 -1.34
CA PRO A 344 -13.34 14.86 -1.65
C PRO A 344 -14.64 15.40 -1.04
N LEU A 345 -14.56 16.42 -0.18
CA LEU A 345 -15.71 17.01 0.53
C LEU A 345 -16.13 18.38 -0.05
N VAL A 346 -15.86 18.57 -1.34
CA VAL A 346 -16.16 19.79 -2.11
C VAL A 346 -17.27 19.45 -3.12
N PHE A 347 -18.53 19.81 -2.83
CA PHE A 347 -19.65 19.38 -3.69
C PHE A 347 -19.60 19.93 -5.11
N GLN A 348 -18.88 21.05 -5.32
CA GLN A 348 -18.65 21.67 -6.62
C GLN A 348 -17.90 20.74 -7.57
N ASN A 349 -17.03 19.87 -7.04
CA ASN A 349 -16.23 18.93 -7.82
C ASN A 349 -16.99 17.63 -8.11
N ALA A 350 -17.87 17.21 -7.19
CA ALA A 350 -18.54 15.92 -7.22
C ALA A 350 -19.70 15.85 -8.24
N VAL A 351 -19.79 14.70 -8.91
CA VAL A 351 -20.83 14.39 -9.91
C VAL A 351 -21.39 12.98 -9.72
N THR A 352 -22.52 12.67 -10.34
CA THR A 352 -23.03 11.29 -10.45
C THR A 352 -21.98 10.38 -11.12
N PRO A 353 -21.94 9.07 -10.83
CA PRO A 353 -20.92 8.17 -11.39
C PRO A 353 -20.95 8.01 -12.92
N ASP A 354 -22.03 8.42 -13.59
CA ASP A 354 -22.12 8.52 -15.06
C ASP A 354 -21.60 9.86 -15.62
N HIS A 355 -21.09 10.73 -14.75
CA HIS A 355 -20.60 12.09 -14.98
C HIS A 355 -21.63 13.06 -15.61
N ARG A 356 -22.93 12.76 -15.57
CA ARG A 356 -23.98 13.59 -16.22
C ARG A 356 -24.53 14.72 -15.37
N HIS A 357 -24.49 14.60 -14.04
CA HIS A 357 -25.14 15.54 -13.14
C HIS A 357 -24.24 15.92 -11.95
N SER A 358 -24.19 17.21 -11.60
CA SER A 358 -23.59 17.68 -10.35
C SER A 358 -24.65 17.76 -9.24
N PHE A 359 -24.22 17.67 -7.99
CA PHE A 359 -25.15 17.70 -6.85
C PHE A 359 -25.73 19.09 -6.58
N GLY A 360 -24.96 20.15 -6.85
CA GLY A 360 -25.42 21.55 -6.77
C GLY A 360 -25.63 22.10 -5.35
N SER A 361 -25.52 21.29 -4.30
CA SER A 361 -25.33 21.73 -2.91
C SER A 361 -24.65 20.63 -2.08
N TRP A 362 -24.07 20.99 -0.92
CA TRP A 362 -23.42 20.05 -0.02
C TRP A 362 -24.41 19.01 0.53
N GLU A 363 -25.61 19.44 0.91
CA GLU A 363 -26.65 18.59 1.51
C GLU A 363 -27.08 17.47 0.55
N LYS A 364 -27.16 17.77 -0.75
CA LYS A 364 -27.48 16.78 -1.79
C LYS A 364 -26.38 15.75 -2.00
N LEU A 365 -25.12 16.10 -1.76
CA LEU A 365 -24.02 15.14 -1.77
C LEU A 365 -24.02 14.32 -0.47
N PHE A 366 -24.06 14.99 0.69
CA PHE A 366 -23.99 14.41 2.04
C PHE A 366 -25.13 13.43 2.36
N GLY A 367 -26.31 13.60 1.74
CA GLY A 367 -27.45 12.70 1.93
C GLY A 367 -28.17 12.96 3.26
N PRO A 368 -28.39 11.94 4.12
CA PRO A 368 -27.87 10.57 4.02
C PRO A 368 -28.67 9.67 3.07
N ALA A 369 -28.02 8.61 2.59
CA ALA A 369 -28.63 7.41 2.05
C ALA A 369 -28.29 6.24 2.98
N GLU A 370 -29.29 5.43 3.36
CA GLU A 370 -29.06 4.24 4.18
C GLU A 370 -28.47 3.12 3.31
N ILE A 371 -27.27 2.66 3.66
CA ILE A 371 -26.57 1.55 3.02
C ILE A 371 -26.25 0.52 4.11
N ALA A 372 -26.90 -0.64 4.04
CA ALA A 372 -26.68 -1.78 4.93
C ALA A 372 -26.75 -1.46 6.44
N GLY A 373 -27.63 -0.53 6.84
CA GLY A 373 -27.79 -0.07 8.22
C GLY A 373 -26.79 1.01 8.67
N GLN A 374 -26.10 1.67 7.74
CA GLN A 374 -25.27 2.85 8.00
C GLN A 374 -25.72 4.03 7.14
N ASN A 375 -25.66 5.25 7.69
CA ASN A 375 -25.90 6.49 6.94
C ASN A 375 -24.64 6.88 6.16
N MET A 376 -24.74 6.84 4.83
CA MET A 376 -23.66 7.16 3.90
C MET A 376 -24.06 8.31 2.98
N SER A 377 -23.08 8.99 2.38
CA SER A 377 -23.37 9.99 1.35
C SER A 377 -23.95 9.37 0.08
N ASN A 378 -24.56 10.21 -0.76
CA ASN A 378 -25.07 9.79 -2.05
C ASN A 378 -23.94 9.29 -2.94
N LEU A 379 -24.23 8.30 -3.80
CA LEU A 379 -23.22 7.67 -4.65
C LEU A 379 -22.73 8.69 -5.69
N HIS A 380 -21.44 8.97 -5.69
CA HIS A 380 -20.83 10.01 -6.51
C HIS A 380 -19.48 9.54 -7.07
N ALA A 381 -19.09 10.09 -8.22
CA ALA A 381 -17.69 10.22 -8.58
C ALA A 381 -17.17 11.54 -7.97
N THR A 382 -15.96 11.53 -7.42
CA THR A 382 -15.43 12.68 -6.66
C THR A 382 -15.13 13.89 -7.55
N TYR A 383 -14.91 13.70 -8.86
CA TYR A 383 -14.49 14.75 -9.78
C TYR A 383 -15.25 14.73 -11.11
N ASN A 384 -15.59 15.92 -11.61
CA ASN A 384 -15.95 16.11 -13.00
C ASN A 384 -14.69 16.11 -13.88
N PHE A 385 -14.34 14.96 -14.47
CA PHE A 385 -13.19 14.84 -15.38
C PHE A 385 -13.27 15.81 -16.58
N THR A 386 -14.46 16.23 -17.00
CA THR A 386 -14.65 17.25 -18.05
C THR A 386 -14.11 18.62 -17.66
N THR A 387 -14.06 18.93 -16.36
CA THR A 387 -13.53 20.19 -15.81
C THR A 387 -12.09 20.03 -15.30
N ALA A 388 -11.69 18.83 -14.89
CA ALA A 388 -10.33 18.56 -14.41
C ALA A 388 -9.31 18.29 -15.52
N SER A 389 -9.74 17.82 -16.69
CA SER A 389 -8.89 17.62 -17.87
C SER A 389 -8.42 18.96 -18.44
N THR A 390 -7.10 19.16 -18.54
CA THR A 390 -6.46 20.37 -19.10
C THR A 390 -5.32 19.99 -20.04
N GLU A 391 -4.82 20.90 -20.89
CA GLU A 391 -3.72 20.56 -21.82
C GLU A 391 -2.43 20.13 -21.09
N ASP A 392 -2.14 20.71 -19.92
CA ASP A 392 -1.00 20.35 -19.07
C ASP A 392 -1.24 19.09 -18.22
N ASN A 393 -2.49 18.88 -17.76
CA ASN A 393 -2.91 17.69 -16.99
C ASN A 393 -4.10 16.96 -17.68
N PRO A 394 -3.85 16.29 -18.83
CA PRO A 394 -4.91 15.80 -19.71
C PRO A 394 -5.51 14.47 -19.25
N ILE A 395 -6.84 14.36 -19.31
CA ILE A 395 -7.58 13.08 -19.28
C ILE A 395 -8.22 12.87 -20.65
N SER A 396 -7.64 11.99 -21.47
CA SER A 396 -8.04 11.80 -22.87
C SER A 396 -9.54 11.49 -23.05
N GLY A 397 -10.23 12.24 -23.91
CA GLY A 397 -11.67 12.16 -24.15
C GLY A 397 -12.55 12.99 -23.20
N TYR A 398 -11.95 13.71 -22.23
CA TYR A 398 -12.66 14.63 -21.35
C TYR A 398 -12.15 16.07 -21.55
N GLY A 399 -13.02 17.06 -21.34
CA GLY A 399 -12.69 18.49 -21.48
C GLY A 399 -12.48 18.96 -22.93
N GLY A 400 -12.76 18.10 -23.92
CA GLY A 400 -12.44 18.35 -25.33
C GLY A 400 -10.99 18.01 -25.71
N ILE A 401 -10.23 17.41 -24.79
CA ILE A 401 -8.84 17.02 -25.00
C ILE A 401 -8.77 15.58 -25.50
N GLU A 402 -8.31 15.38 -26.72
CA GLU A 402 -7.98 14.06 -27.27
C GLU A 402 -6.46 13.84 -27.18
N PHE A 403 -6.04 12.78 -26.47
CA PHE A 403 -4.63 12.44 -26.30
C PHE A 403 -4.39 10.95 -26.52
N GLY A 404 -3.43 10.60 -27.38
CA GLY A 404 -3.12 9.22 -27.72
C GLY A 404 -4.00 8.63 -28.83
N PRO A 405 -4.12 7.30 -28.91
CA PRO A 405 -4.77 6.64 -30.04
C PRO A 405 -6.30 6.73 -29.94
N SER A 406 -6.96 6.98 -31.07
CA SER A 406 -8.43 6.98 -31.19
C SER A 406 -9.06 5.58 -31.18
N THR A 407 -8.25 4.53 -31.06
CA THR A 407 -8.66 3.12 -31.01
C THR A 407 -7.84 2.38 -29.97
N GLN A 408 -8.48 1.45 -29.25
CA GLN A 408 -7.82 0.58 -28.26
C GLN A 408 -6.57 -0.08 -28.88
N PRO A 409 -5.35 0.16 -28.34
CA PRO A 409 -4.11 -0.27 -28.99
C PRO A 409 -3.80 -1.76 -28.81
N PHE A 410 -4.35 -2.39 -27.77
CA PHE A 410 -4.18 -3.80 -27.43
C PHE A 410 -5.52 -4.40 -26.98
N HIS A 411 -5.81 -5.64 -27.39
CA HIS A 411 -6.93 -6.42 -26.85
C HIS A 411 -6.83 -6.55 -25.32
N ALA A 412 -7.96 -6.52 -24.60
CA ALA A 412 -7.94 -6.45 -23.13
C ALA A 412 -7.33 -7.72 -22.53
N GLU A 413 -7.75 -8.87 -23.05
CA GLU A 413 -7.21 -10.20 -22.78
C GLU A 413 -5.69 -10.34 -23.05
N ASN A 414 -5.12 -9.41 -23.84
CA ASN A 414 -3.70 -9.30 -24.16
C ASN A 414 -2.95 -8.25 -23.32
N ILE A 415 -3.58 -7.66 -22.30
CA ILE A 415 -2.93 -6.82 -21.29
C ILE A 415 -2.80 -7.63 -20.00
N ILE A 416 -1.57 -7.75 -19.49
CA ILE A 416 -1.26 -8.30 -18.16
C ILE A 416 -0.93 -7.16 -17.20
N ILE A 417 -1.53 -7.20 -16.01
CA ILE A 417 -1.14 -6.39 -14.84
C ILE A 417 -0.31 -7.30 -13.93
N MET A 418 0.95 -6.97 -13.68
CA MET A 418 1.79 -7.70 -12.72
C MET A 418 1.87 -6.94 -11.40
N THR A 419 1.79 -7.64 -10.26
CA THR A 419 2.00 -7.02 -8.94
C THR A 419 2.49 -8.04 -7.90
N ASN A 420 3.16 -7.55 -6.86
CA ASN A 420 3.49 -8.29 -5.63
C ASN A 420 2.62 -7.85 -4.43
N GLY A 421 1.52 -7.12 -4.67
CA GLY A 421 0.52 -6.78 -3.66
C GLY A 421 0.73 -5.44 -2.94
N ILE A 422 1.86 -4.74 -3.12
CA ILE A 422 1.87 -3.29 -2.90
C ILE A 422 1.51 -2.59 -4.21
N CYS A 423 0.34 -1.98 -4.17
CA CYS A 423 -0.24 -1.11 -5.18
C CYS A 423 -1.11 -0.12 -4.39
N ALA A 424 -0.87 1.19 -4.49
CA ALA A 424 -1.59 2.21 -3.71
C ALA A 424 -2.01 3.43 -4.55
N SER A 425 -3.04 4.16 -4.07
CA SER A 425 -3.60 5.36 -4.72
C SER A 425 -3.83 5.17 -6.24
N THR A 426 -3.20 5.96 -7.11
CA THR A 426 -3.27 5.85 -8.58
C THR A 426 -3.09 4.41 -9.10
N CYS A 427 -2.26 3.60 -8.43
CA CYS A 427 -2.03 2.22 -8.82
C CYS A 427 -3.29 1.36 -8.71
N THR A 428 -4.01 1.40 -7.57
CA THR A 428 -5.21 0.57 -7.37
C THR A 428 -6.33 1.01 -8.30
N ILE A 429 -6.47 2.32 -8.50
CA ILE A 429 -7.40 2.94 -9.44
C ILE A 429 -7.14 2.42 -10.86
N LEU A 430 -5.89 2.46 -11.34
CA LEU A 430 -5.55 1.95 -12.67
C LEU A 430 -5.77 0.43 -12.78
N ALA A 431 -5.25 -0.36 -11.83
CA ALA A 431 -5.36 -1.81 -11.85
C ALA A 431 -6.83 -2.26 -11.91
N ARG A 432 -7.69 -1.64 -11.10
CA ARG A 432 -9.14 -1.86 -11.11
C ARG A 432 -9.79 -1.51 -12.44
N LEU A 433 -9.53 -0.31 -12.99
CA LEU A 433 -10.11 0.14 -14.25
C LEU A 433 -9.72 -0.78 -15.42
N LEU A 434 -8.47 -1.26 -15.43
CA LEU A 434 -7.99 -2.25 -16.40
C LEU A 434 -8.68 -3.62 -16.23
N LYS A 435 -8.77 -4.16 -15.00
CA LYS A 435 -9.47 -5.42 -14.70
C LYS A 435 -10.95 -5.38 -15.08
N GLN A 436 -11.63 -4.25 -14.86
CA GLN A 436 -13.02 -4.06 -15.30
C GLN A 436 -13.23 -4.18 -16.82
N GLN A 437 -12.19 -4.00 -17.65
CA GLN A 437 -12.25 -4.22 -19.11
C GLN A 437 -11.82 -5.64 -19.55
N GLY A 438 -11.39 -6.49 -18.62
CA GLY A 438 -10.88 -7.83 -18.93
C GLY A 438 -9.35 -7.92 -19.12
N ALA A 439 -8.59 -6.89 -18.71
CA ALA A 439 -7.15 -7.06 -18.51
C ALA A 439 -6.91 -8.10 -17.41
N ARG A 440 -5.93 -8.99 -17.61
CA ARG A 440 -5.67 -10.10 -16.70
C ARG A 440 -4.58 -9.73 -15.70
N GLN A 441 -4.67 -10.22 -14.47
CA GLN A 441 -3.74 -9.94 -13.39
C GLN A 441 -2.91 -11.17 -13.03
N ILE A 442 -1.61 -10.97 -12.81
CA ILE A 442 -0.70 -11.95 -12.23
C ILE A 442 -0.15 -11.44 -10.90
N ALA A 443 -0.16 -12.31 -9.89
CA ALA A 443 0.35 -12.05 -8.55
C ALA A 443 1.45 -13.04 -8.15
N VAL A 444 2.11 -12.78 -7.03
CA VAL A 444 3.09 -13.67 -6.38
C VAL A 444 2.64 -13.90 -4.92
N ASP A 445 2.75 -15.12 -4.36
CA ASP A 445 1.79 -15.62 -3.32
C ASP A 445 2.38 -16.35 -2.07
N ALA A 446 1.56 -16.52 -1.01
CA ALA A 446 1.67 -17.56 0.04
C ALA A 446 0.36 -18.10 0.71
N SER A 447 -0.35 -17.36 1.61
CA SER A 447 -1.24 -18.00 2.62
C SER A 447 -2.25 -17.09 3.40
N ARG A 448 -3.36 -17.68 3.90
CA ARG A 448 -4.57 -17.04 4.52
C ARG A 448 -4.96 -17.74 5.87
N THR A 449 -5.90 -17.37 6.79
CA THR A 449 -7.14 -16.55 6.82
C THR A 449 -7.23 -15.58 8.07
N GLY A 450 -8.26 -15.33 8.93
CA GLY A 450 -9.70 -15.72 9.14
C GLY A 450 -10.33 -15.10 10.46
N SER A 451 -11.66 -14.87 10.59
CA SER A 451 -12.29 -13.66 11.28
C SER A 451 -13.22 -13.80 12.56
N PRO A 452 -13.65 -12.66 13.24
CA PRO A 452 -14.35 -12.56 14.58
C PRO A 452 -15.83 -12.02 14.56
N ILE A 453 -16.47 -11.59 15.70
CA ILE A 453 -17.61 -10.59 15.83
C ILE A 453 -18.03 -10.17 17.30
N LEU A 454 -18.91 -9.13 17.46
CA LEU A 454 -19.14 -8.18 18.61
C LEU A 454 -20.60 -8.06 19.17
N SER A 455 -20.84 -7.30 20.28
CA SER A 455 -22.12 -6.56 20.52
C SER A 455 -22.19 -5.48 21.67
N ALA A 456 -22.91 -4.38 21.41
CA ALA A 456 -24.00 -3.77 22.21
C ALA A 456 -23.73 -2.59 23.18
N ASP A 457 -22.66 -2.53 23.96
CA ASP A 457 -22.38 -1.36 24.84
C ASP A 457 -22.00 -0.08 24.06
N ASP A 458 -21.80 -0.24 22.74
CA ASP A 458 -21.48 0.80 21.75
C ASP A 458 -22.38 2.04 21.84
N LEU A 459 -23.65 1.89 22.26
CA LEU A 459 -24.63 2.97 22.32
C LEU A 459 -24.34 4.02 23.40
N ALA A 460 -23.67 3.65 24.50
CA ALA A 460 -23.26 4.61 25.53
C ALA A 460 -22.04 5.44 25.10
N ARG A 461 -21.18 4.86 24.25
CA ARG A 461 -19.91 5.43 23.78
C ARG A 461 -20.09 6.73 23.00
N PHE A 462 -21.24 6.92 22.35
CA PHE A 462 -21.56 8.09 21.52
C PHE A 462 -21.28 9.44 22.20
N LEU A 463 -21.52 9.55 23.51
CA LEU A 463 -21.33 10.80 24.28
C LEU A 463 -19.89 10.98 24.83
N GLU A 464 -18.99 10.02 24.62
CA GLU A 464 -17.57 10.05 25.05
C GLU A 464 -16.61 10.39 23.89
N LEU A 465 -17.10 10.51 22.65
CA LEU A 465 -16.29 10.49 21.42
C LEU A 465 -15.84 11.84 20.85
N ALA A 466 -16.12 12.97 21.51
CA ALA A 466 -15.60 14.27 21.10
C ALA A 466 -14.14 14.44 21.57
N PRO A 467 -13.14 14.58 20.66
CA PRO A 467 -11.75 14.72 21.07
C PRO A 467 -11.47 16.10 21.68
N PRO A 468 -10.60 16.20 22.70
CA PRO A 468 -10.10 17.49 23.19
C PRO A 468 -9.20 18.17 22.13
N PRO A 469 -8.92 19.48 22.26
CA PRO A 469 -8.07 20.21 21.31
C PRO A 469 -6.70 19.56 21.12
N LEU A 470 -6.18 19.58 19.88
CA LEU A 470 -4.89 18.97 19.49
C LEU A 470 -3.71 19.42 20.37
N THR A 471 -3.75 20.65 20.90
CA THR A 471 -2.73 21.21 21.81
C THR A 471 -2.75 20.62 23.23
N GLY A 472 -3.80 19.87 23.59
CA GLY A 472 -3.93 19.14 24.86
C GLY A 472 -3.98 17.62 24.69
N PHE A 473 -3.73 17.10 23.49
CA PHE A 473 -3.73 15.67 23.21
C PHE A 473 -2.32 15.08 23.46
N PRO A 474 -2.18 13.99 24.25
CA PRO A 474 -0.86 13.44 24.59
C PRO A 474 -0.20 12.67 23.44
N MET A 475 -0.98 12.25 22.43
CA MET A 475 -0.47 11.66 21.20
C MET A 475 -0.29 12.76 20.14
N ARG A 476 0.85 12.75 19.42
CA ARG A 476 1.11 13.74 18.36
C ARG A 476 0.38 13.37 17.07
N ILE A 477 -0.90 13.74 16.98
CA ILE A 477 -1.57 13.84 15.67
C ILE A 477 -1.02 15.11 14.99
N ASP A 478 0.15 15.00 14.37
CA ASP A 478 0.74 16.08 13.56
C ASP A 478 0.54 15.82 12.06
N SER A 479 0.71 16.88 11.25
CA SER A 479 0.39 16.87 9.82
C SER A 479 1.44 16.16 8.94
N ARG A 480 2.32 15.33 9.51
CA ARG A 480 3.32 14.54 8.75
C ARG A 480 2.79 13.18 8.29
N GLY A 481 1.57 12.80 8.65
CA GLY A 481 0.92 11.56 8.18
C GLY A 481 1.28 10.28 8.94
N GLY A 482 1.88 10.39 10.13
CA GLY A 482 2.19 9.22 10.97
C GLY A 482 0.94 8.51 11.52
N SER A 483 -0.19 9.21 11.62
CA SER A 483 -1.49 8.66 12.03
C SER A 483 -2.57 8.90 10.96
N GLY A 484 -3.53 8.00 10.83
CA GLY A 484 -4.59 8.08 9.82
C GLY A 484 -5.81 7.22 10.13
N VAL A 485 -6.90 7.47 9.40
CA VAL A 485 -8.09 6.61 9.34
C VAL A 485 -8.75 6.74 7.96
N ASN A 486 -9.28 5.65 7.42
CA ASN A 486 -10.07 5.68 6.17
C ASN A 486 -11.34 6.53 6.31
N PHE A 487 -11.57 7.43 5.35
CA PHE A 487 -12.72 8.35 5.36
C PHE A 487 -13.80 8.01 4.30
N ARG A 488 -13.50 7.16 3.31
CA ARG A 488 -14.42 6.78 2.22
C ARG A 488 -14.27 5.33 1.80
N ASN A 489 -15.32 4.82 1.17
CA ASN A 489 -15.36 3.52 0.51
C ASN A 489 -15.50 3.73 -1.01
N GLU A 490 -14.90 2.87 -1.83
CA GLU A 490 -15.26 2.70 -3.24
C GLU A 490 -16.23 1.53 -3.43
N TYR A 491 -17.04 1.60 -4.50
CA TYR A 491 -18.08 0.64 -4.85
C TYR A 491 -18.00 0.25 -6.33
N ASP A 492 -18.57 -0.89 -6.71
CA ASP A 492 -18.70 -1.29 -8.12
C ASP A 492 -20.01 -0.81 -8.74
N GLU A 493 -20.06 -0.72 -10.07
CA GLU A 493 -21.29 -0.40 -10.80
C GLU A 493 -22.38 -1.46 -10.59
N LYS A 494 -21.98 -2.73 -10.44
CA LYS A 494 -22.88 -3.87 -10.25
C LYS A 494 -23.27 -4.09 -8.77
N ASP A 495 -22.47 -3.59 -7.83
CA ASP A 495 -22.77 -3.57 -6.40
C ASP A 495 -22.43 -2.18 -5.79
N PRO A 496 -23.39 -1.23 -5.80
CA PRO A 496 -23.25 0.08 -5.18
C PRO A 496 -23.50 0.08 -3.65
N SER A 497 -23.44 -1.10 -3.00
CA SER A 497 -23.76 -1.33 -1.59
C SER A 497 -22.63 -1.97 -0.77
N THR A 498 -21.84 -2.87 -1.36
CA THR A 498 -20.66 -3.48 -0.71
C THR A 498 -19.39 -2.68 -0.97
N PRO A 499 -18.68 -2.19 0.07
CA PRO A 499 -17.37 -1.57 -0.10
C PRO A 499 -16.33 -2.55 -0.66
N LEU A 500 -15.61 -2.14 -1.72
CA LEU A 500 -14.64 -3.00 -2.42
C LEU A 500 -13.53 -3.55 -1.52
N GLN A 501 -13.14 -2.83 -0.46
CA GLN A 501 -12.15 -3.29 0.52
C GLN A 501 -12.54 -4.57 1.27
N PHE A 502 -13.80 -4.99 1.21
CA PHE A 502 -14.30 -6.25 1.79
C PHE A 502 -14.57 -7.33 0.72
N ILE A 503 -14.38 -7.01 -0.56
CA ILE A 503 -14.54 -7.95 -1.69
C ILE A 503 -13.15 -8.47 -2.08
N TYR A 504 -12.94 -9.78 -1.97
CA TYR A 504 -11.72 -10.40 -2.46
C TYR A 504 -11.79 -10.65 -3.97
N GLU A 505 -10.91 -10.00 -4.72
CA GLU A 505 -10.66 -10.28 -6.13
C GLU A 505 -9.32 -11.02 -6.26
N ALA A 506 -9.37 -12.28 -6.67
CA ALA A 506 -8.17 -13.06 -6.94
C ALA A 506 -7.51 -12.63 -8.26
N ALA A 507 -6.17 -12.67 -8.30
CA ALA A 507 -5.43 -12.61 -9.55
C ALA A 507 -5.76 -13.83 -10.43
N ASP A 508 -5.78 -13.63 -11.75
CA ASP A 508 -6.11 -14.69 -12.73
C ASP A 508 -5.03 -15.78 -12.80
N CYS A 509 -3.80 -15.43 -12.39
CA CYS A 509 -2.66 -16.32 -12.27
C CYS A 509 -1.82 -15.95 -11.03
N ARG A 510 -1.24 -16.95 -10.39
CA ARG A 510 -0.22 -16.77 -9.35
C ARG A 510 1.02 -17.55 -9.71
N LEU A 511 2.17 -16.97 -9.35
CA LEU A 511 3.47 -17.63 -9.36
C LEU A 511 4.11 -17.55 -7.97
N PHE A 512 5.22 -18.22 -7.79
CA PHE A 512 6.16 -17.98 -6.69
C PHE A 512 7.44 -17.36 -7.24
N TRP A 513 8.13 -16.53 -6.44
CA TRP A 513 9.44 -16.01 -6.82
C TRP A 513 10.42 -17.17 -7.04
N THR A 514 11.00 -17.28 -8.24
CA THR A 514 12.21 -18.10 -8.42
C THR A 514 13.43 -17.31 -7.95
N ALA A 515 14.55 -18.01 -7.76
CA ALA A 515 15.82 -17.35 -7.47
C ALA A 515 16.18 -16.31 -8.55
N GLU A 516 15.99 -16.64 -9.83
CA GLU A 516 16.34 -15.76 -10.95
C GLU A 516 15.56 -14.45 -10.92
N ASN A 517 14.30 -14.48 -10.50
CA ASN A 517 13.44 -13.31 -10.43
C ASN A 517 13.92 -12.27 -9.40
N TYR A 518 14.61 -12.68 -8.33
CA TYR A 518 15.20 -11.75 -7.35
C TYR A 518 16.45 -11.03 -7.89
N VAL A 519 17.33 -11.72 -8.64
CA VAL A 519 18.61 -11.17 -9.11
C VAL A 519 18.50 -10.52 -10.50
N PHE A 520 17.58 -11.00 -11.33
CA PHE A 520 17.31 -10.49 -12.67
C PHE A 520 15.79 -10.24 -12.84
N PRO A 521 15.24 -9.13 -12.30
CA PRO A 521 13.81 -8.82 -12.33
C PRO A 521 13.10 -9.00 -13.67
N GLY A 522 13.77 -8.71 -14.80
CA GLY A 522 13.20 -8.91 -16.14
C GLY A 522 12.80 -10.36 -16.46
N SER A 523 13.34 -11.36 -15.76
CA SER A 523 12.91 -12.77 -15.86
C SER A 523 11.48 -12.99 -15.34
N SER A 524 11.01 -12.17 -14.40
CA SER A 524 9.62 -12.24 -13.90
C SER A 524 8.61 -11.85 -14.97
N TRP A 525 8.94 -10.89 -15.84
CA TRP A 525 8.13 -10.52 -17.01
C TRP A 525 8.08 -11.64 -18.05
N VAL A 526 9.15 -12.43 -18.18
CA VAL A 526 9.19 -13.62 -19.04
C VAL A 526 8.29 -14.71 -18.46
N ALA A 527 8.45 -15.05 -17.17
CA ALA A 527 7.59 -16.03 -16.51
C ALA A 527 6.10 -15.63 -16.54
N ALA A 528 5.79 -14.34 -16.36
CA ALA A 528 4.44 -13.80 -16.51
C ALA A 528 3.91 -13.92 -17.95
N ALA A 529 4.75 -13.69 -18.96
CA ALA A 529 4.37 -13.89 -20.35
C ALA A 529 4.11 -15.38 -20.66
N ASP A 530 4.99 -16.27 -20.22
CA ASP A 530 4.90 -17.70 -20.51
C ASP A 530 3.70 -18.36 -19.82
N ALA A 531 3.37 -17.96 -18.59
CA ALA A 531 2.20 -18.47 -17.85
C ALA A 531 0.86 -17.94 -18.37
N MET A 532 0.84 -16.75 -19.00
CA MET A 532 -0.39 -16.08 -19.44
C MET A 532 -0.60 -16.10 -20.96
N PHE A 533 0.42 -16.44 -21.73
CA PHE A 533 0.41 -16.43 -23.19
C PHE A 533 1.12 -17.61 -23.86
N GLY A 534 1.76 -18.49 -23.09
CA GLY A 534 2.42 -19.72 -23.53
C GLY A 534 1.83 -20.96 -22.86
N ASP A 535 2.65 -21.99 -22.69
CA ASP A 535 2.26 -23.30 -22.15
C ASP A 535 2.64 -23.50 -20.66
N ALA A 536 3.15 -22.46 -19.97
CA ALA A 536 3.55 -22.58 -18.57
C ALA A 536 2.33 -22.54 -17.62
N SER A 537 2.43 -23.21 -16.49
CA SER A 537 1.35 -23.27 -15.49
C SER A 537 1.41 -22.11 -14.50
N CYS A 538 0.25 -21.74 -13.96
CA CYS A 538 0.13 -20.99 -12.72
C CYS A 538 0.10 -21.96 -11.52
N VAL A 539 0.30 -21.46 -10.30
CA VAL A 539 0.16 -22.23 -9.06
C VAL A 539 -1.27 -22.83 -8.96
N GLU A 540 -1.40 -24.10 -8.60
CA GLU A 540 -2.71 -24.71 -8.32
C GLU A 540 -3.44 -23.91 -7.22
N GLU A 541 -4.76 -23.72 -7.34
CA GLU A 541 -5.59 -22.70 -6.65
C GLU A 541 -5.58 -21.26 -7.22
N SER A 542 -4.77 -20.91 -8.24
CA SER A 542 -4.82 -19.57 -8.86
C SER A 542 -6.22 -19.17 -9.33
N ALA A 543 -6.96 -20.12 -9.91
CA ALA A 543 -8.28 -19.89 -10.48
C ALA A 543 -9.43 -20.19 -9.49
N GLY A 544 -9.79 -19.18 -8.70
CA GLY A 544 -11.14 -19.02 -8.13
C GLY A 544 -11.72 -20.19 -7.32
N HIS A 545 -11.39 -20.25 -6.03
CA HIS A 545 -12.23 -20.92 -5.04
C HIS A 545 -12.71 -19.96 -3.95
N ARG A 546 -14.01 -20.05 -3.63
CA ARG A 546 -14.53 -19.53 -2.36
C ARG A 546 -14.08 -20.49 -1.27
N ILE A 547 -13.38 -19.99 -0.25
CA ILE A 547 -13.20 -20.71 1.00
C ILE A 547 -14.55 -20.65 1.74
N THR A 548 -15.37 -21.70 1.60
CA THR A 548 -16.46 -21.96 2.56
C THR A 548 -15.88 -22.39 3.92
N PRO A 549 -16.61 -22.16 5.04
CA PRO A 549 -16.03 -22.10 6.38
C PRO A 549 -15.25 -23.34 6.88
#